data_AF-A0AAJ4IGH0-F1
#
_entry.id   AF-A0AAJ4IGH0-F1
#
_cell.length_a   1.000
_cell.length_b   1.000
_cell.length_c   1.000
_cell.angle_alpha   90.00
_cell.angle_beta   90.00
_cell.angle_gamma   90.00
#
_symmetry.space_group_name_H-M   'P 1'
#
loop_
_entity.id
_entity.type
_entity.pdbx_description
1 polymer ?
#
loop_
_entity_poly.entity_id
_entity_poly.type
_entity_poly.pdbx_seq_one_letter_code
_entity_poly.pdbx_strand_id
1 'polypeptide(L)'
;MAESETWYRRAIAKGSADACVNLGVMFETKKQFQQAEQLYLSCLPDNESALLYLNLGTLYYNGLVKQDQRLGGEYWQRSAKLEPFDSDIQYNLGVYYLNTERDLDKARYYFSQCSWQDAECASVLSHPLLIGRSAEQAHWQALRQGSAVEQRHLLQARAQHLLPEPAYFDDQTAEIVLTTRWDEGGQWQSITATTTSPAQLEKACGWLNRLIWVDTFSGANAETYLKLNVKLNQPQAILPISWQYREMRYQVSEQHGRWQCEVVHRPR
;
A
#
# COMPACT_ATOMS: atom_id res chain seq x y z
N MET A 1 -23.04 -13.99 -27.67
CA MET A 1 -21.64 -13.52 -27.77
C MET A 1 -21.42 -12.56 -28.95
N ALA A 2 -21.80 -12.89 -30.19
CA ALA A 2 -21.69 -11.94 -31.33
C ALA A 2 -22.52 -10.65 -31.13
N GLU A 3 -23.67 -10.76 -30.47
CA GLU A 3 -24.52 -9.61 -30.13
C GLU A 3 -23.84 -8.67 -29.12
N SER A 4 -23.17 -9.22 -28.09
CA SER A 4 -22.42 -8.44 -27.09
C SER A 4 -21.24 -7.67 -27.72
N GLU A 5 -20.49 -8.31 -28.63
CA GLU A 5 -19.43 -7.63 -29.39
C GLU A 5 -19.99 -6.44 -30.20
N THR A 6 -21.14 -6.64 -30.86
CA THR A 6 -21.80 -5.60 -31.65
C THR A 6 -22.18 -4.40 -30.78
N TRP A 7 -22.70 -4.65 -29.57
CA TRP A 7 -23.05 -3.59 -28.62
C TRP A 7 -21.83 -2.84 -28.09
N TYR A 8 -20.75 -3.55 -27.75
CA TYR A 8 -19.51 -2.87 -27.34
C TYR A 8 -18.92 -2.01 -28.45
N ARG A 9 -18.88 -2.51 -29.70
CA ARG A 9 -18.39 -1.70 -30.84
C ARG A 9 -19.22 -0.42 -31.05
N ARG A 10 -20.54 -0.50 -30.85
CA ARG A 10 -21.41 0.69 -30.89
C ARG A 10 -21.11 1.68 -29.76
N ALA A 11 -20.85 1.19 -28.54
CA ALA A 11 -20.49 2.03 -27.41
C ALA A 11 -19.10 2.67 -27.57
N ILE A 12 -18.13 1.94 -28.14
CA ILE A 12 -16.80 2.46 -28.48
C ILE A 12 -16.92 3.59 -29.51
N ALA A 13 -17.76 3.44 -30.54
CA ALA A 13 -18.04 4.51 -31.50
C ALA A 13 -18.71 5.75 -30.87
N LYS A 14 -19.13 5.67 -29.61
CA LYS A 14 -19.64 6.78 -28.80
C LYS A 14 -18.66 7.25 -27.73
N GLY A 15 -17.42 6.77 -27.75
CA GLY A 15 -16.35 7.18 -26.82
C GLY A 15 -16.41 6.49 -25.45
N SER A 16 -16.93 5.27 -25.36
CA SER A 16 -16.96 4.53 -24.08
C SER A 16 -15.66 3.76 -23.84
N ALA A 17 -14.84 4.25 -22.91
CA ALA A 17 -13.64 3.58 -22.40
C ALA A 17 -13.95 2.18 -21.84
N ASP A 18 -15.01 2.05 -21.04
CA ASP A 18 -15.42 0.77 -20.44
C ASP A 18 -15.78 -0.27 -21.51
N ALA A 19 -16.38 0.16 -22.62
CA ALA A 19 -16.68 -0.74 -23.73
C ALA A 19 -15.39 -1.24 -24.42
N CYS A 20 -14.35 -0.40 -24.51
CA CYS A 20 -13.04 -0.83 -24.99
C CYS A 20 -12.43 -1.91 -24.09
N VAL A 21 -12.43 -1.67 -22.77
CA VAL A 21 -11.90 -2.62 -21.78
C VAL A 21 -12.64 -3.95 -21.86
N ASN A 22 -13.97 -3.93 -21.77
CA ASN A 22 -14.80 -5.12 -21.75
C ASN A 22 -14.70 -5.93 -23.05
N LEU A 23 -14.68 -5.27 -24.21
CA LEU A 23 -14.54 -5.97 -25.48
C LEU A 23 -13.14 -6.58 -25.64
N GLY A 24 -12.10 -5.89 -25.18
CA GLY A 24 -10.75 -6.45 -25.20
C GLY A 24 -10.62 -7.65 -24.27
N VAL A 25 -11.20 -7.61 -23.06
CA VAL A 25 -11.20 -8.75 -22.12
C VAL A 25 -11.95 -9.93 -22.73
N MET A 26 -13.02 -9.68 -23.49
CA MET A 26 -13.70 -10.73 -24.26
C MET A 26 -12.76 -11.38 -25.30
N PHE A 27 -11.93 -10.58 -26.01
CA PHE A 27 -10.92 -11.12 -26.93
C PHE A 27 -9.83 -11.90 -26.19
N GLU A 28 -9.35 -11.41 -25.05
CA GLU A 28 -8.37 -12.12 -24.21
C GLU A 28 -8.91 -13.48 -23.73
N THR A 29 -10.17 -13.53 -23.30
CA THR A 29 -10.85 -14.77 -22.87
C THR A 29 -10.91 -15.80 -24.00
N LYS A 30 -11.06 -15.32 -25.26
CA LYS A 30 -11.01 -16.16 -26.47
C LYS A 30 -9.58 -16.45 -26.96
N LYS A 31 -8.56 -16.00 -26.24
CA LYS A 31 -7.14 -16.05 -26.61
C LYS A 31 -6.81 -15.33 -27.93
N GLN A 32 -7.62 -14.32 -28.28
CA GLN A 32 -7.44 -13.47 -29.45
C GLN A 32 -6.61 -12.24 -29.08
N PHE A 33 -5.42 -12.45 -28.51
CA PHE A 33 -4.62 -11.39 -27.88
C PHE A 33 -4.21 -10.26 -28.83
N GLN A 34 -3.94 -10.58 -30.10
CA GLN A 34 -3.63 -9.56 -31.12
C GLN A 34 -4.84 -8.64 -31.39
N GLN A 35 -6.06 -9.17 -31.33
CA GLN A 35 -7.27 -8.36 -31.47
C GLN A 35 -7.51 -7.50 -30.23
N ALA A 36 -7.23 -8.03 -29.03
CA ALA A 36 -7.29 -7.28 -27.79
C ALA A 36 -6.28 -6.11 -27.79
N GLU A 37 -5.02 -6.37 -28.14
CA GLU A 37 -3.95 -5.37 -28.26
C GLU A 37 -4.34 -4.25 -29.23
N GLN A 38 -4.73 -4.62 -30.46
CA GLN A 38 -5.14 -3.64 -31.47
C GLN A 38 -6.31 -2.78 -30.99
N LEU A 39 -7.29 -3.39 -30.33
CA LEU A 39 -8.43 -2.68 -29.78
C LEU A 39 -7.99 -1.69 -28.69
N TYR A 40 -7.21 -2.14 -27.70
CA TYR A 40 -6.74 -1.29 -26.62
C TYR A 40 -5.92 -0.10 -27.13
N LEU A 41 -4.97 -0.34 -28.03
CA LEU A 41 -4.17 0.72 -28.65
C LEU A 41 -5.05 1.71 -29.43
N SER A 42 -6.09 1.23 -30.13
CA SER A 42 -7.00 2.11 -30.87
C SER A 42 -7.88 2.98 -29.98
N CYS A 43 -8.12 2.56 -28.73
CA CYS A 43 -8.96 3.29 -27.78
C CYS A 43 -8.20 4.35 -26.97
N LEU A 44 -6.89 4.18 -26.75
CA LEU A 44 -6.08 5.08 -25.92
C LEU A 44 -6.15 6.57 -26.31
N PRO A 45 -6.12 6.97 -27.59
CA PRO A 45 -6.13 8.39 -27.96
C PRO A 45 -7.38 9.14 -27.49
N ASP A 46 -8.51 8.45 -27.44
CA ASP A 46 -9.81 9.04 -27.10
C ASP A 46 -10.24 8.71 -25.66
N ASN A 47 -9.55 7.78 -25.00
CA ASN A 47 -9.93 7.22 -23.70
C ASN A 47 -8.69 6.85 -22.88
N GLU A 48 -8.07 7.83 -22.24
CA GLU A 48 -7.00 7.52 -21.29
C GLU A 48 -7.60 6.86 -20.03
N SER A 49 -7.34 5.55 -19.88
CA SER A 49 -7.89 4.72 -18.81
C SER A 49 -6.80 3.84 -18.20
N ALA A 50 -6.78 3.76 -16.86
CA ALA A 50 -5.87 2.91 -16.13
C ALA A 50 -6.00 1.44 -16.56
N LEU A 51 -7.22 0.95 -16.77
CA LEU A 51 -7.49 -0.44 -17.16
C LEU A 51 -6.98 -0.78 -18.56
N LEU A 52 -7.03 0.17 -19.51
CA LEU A 52 -6.46 -0.05 -20.85
C LEU A 52 -4.94 -0.23 -20.76
N TYR A 53 -4.27 0.63 -19.99
CA TYR A 53 -2.84 0.49 -19.75
C TYR A 53 -2.50 -0.76 -18.92
N LEU A 54 -3.33 -1.13 -17.95
CA LEU A 54 -3.15 -2.34 -17.15
C LEU A 54 -3.14 -3.58 -18.04
N ASN A 55 -4.15 -3.72 -18.91
CA ASN A 55 -4.28 -4.89 -19.78
C ASN A 55 -3.20 -4.92 -20.86
N LEU A 56 -2.88 -3.78 -21.48
CA LEU A 56 -1.74 -3.68 -22.41
C LEU A 56 -0.43 -4.10 -21.75
N GLY A 57 -0.17 -3.63 -20.53
CA GLY A 57 0.99 -4.03 -19.76
C GLY A 57 1.07 -5.55 -19.57
N THR A 58 -0.07 -6.17 -19.22
CA THR A 58 -0.19 -7.62 -19.06
C THR A 58 0.08 -8.38 -20.36
N LEU A 59 -0.46 -7.91 -21.50
CA LEU A 59 -0.25 -8.55 -22.80
C LEU A 59 1.23 -8.59 -23.20
N TYR A 60 1.94 -7.47 -23.04
CA TYR A 60 3.37 -7.37 -23.40
C TYR A 60 4.29 -8.07 -22.39
N TYR A 61 4.02 -7.91 -21.09
CA TYR A 61 4.85 -8.48 -20.04
C TYR A 61 4.85 -10.02 -20.07
N ASN A 62 3.65 -10.61 -20.23
CA ASN A 62 3.48 -12.06 -20.31
C ASN A 62 3.75 -12.64 -21.71
N GLY A 63 4.06 -11.79 -22.70
CA GLY A 63 4.34 -12.24 -24.07
C GLY A 63 3.16 -12.85 -24.80
N LEU A 64 1.93 -12.42 -24.49
CA LEU A 64 0.69 -12.91 -25.10
C LEU A 64 0.50 -12.42 -26.55
N VAL A 65 1.17 -11.31 -26.91
CA VAL A 65 1.27 -10.80 -28.29
C VAL A 65 2.70 -10.84 -28.80
N LYS A 66 3.56 -10.04 -28.17
CA LYS A 66 5.01 -10.01 -28.36
C LYS A 66 5.61 -9.79 -26.97
N GLN A 67 6.57 -10.62 -26.59
CA GLN A 67 7.22 -10.47 -25.30
C GLN A 67 8.09 -9.21 -25.30
N ASP A 68 7.67 -8.23 -24.50
CA ASP A 68 8.41 -7.02 -24.21
C ASP A 68 8.10 -6.58 -22.78
N GLN A 69 8.84 -7.16 -21.83
CA GLN A 69 8.61 -6.90 -20.41
C GLN A 69 8.85 -5.45 -20.02
N ARG A 70 9.75 -4.75 -20.73
CA ARG A 70 10.05 -3.35 -20.46
C ARG A 70 8.89 -2.46 -20.91
N LEU A 71 8.35 -2.70 -22.10
CA LEU A 71 7.13 -2.03 -22.56
C LEU A 71 5.93 -2.35 -21.66
N GLY A 72 5.80 -3.61 -21.21
CA GLY A 72 4.78 -4.01 -20.26
C GLY A 72 4.84 -3.20 -18.95
N GLY A 73 6.04 -3.08 -18.38
CA GLY A 73 6.31 -2.23 -17.22
C GLY A 73 6.03 -0.74 -17.46
N GLU A 74 6.40 -0.19 -18.63
CA GLU A 74 6.10 1.19 -19.01
C GLU A 74 4.58 1.45 -19.05
N TYR A 75 3.78 0.51 -19.55
CA TYR A 75 2.32 0.61 -19.52
C TYR A 75 1.75 0.55 -18.10
N TRP A 76 2.21 -0.38 -17.27
CA TRP A 76 1.78 -0.43 -15.87
C TRP A 76 2.17 0.83 -15.08
N GLN A 77 3.32 1.44 -15.38
CA GLN A 77 3.69 2.73 -14.81
C GLN A 77 2.74 3.85 -15.22
N ARG A 78 2.25 3.87 -16.47
CA ARG A 78 1.22 4.83 -16.91
C ARG A 78 -0.11 4.56 -16.23
N SER A 79 -0.48 3.29 -16.10
CA SER A 79 -1.67 2.86 -15.37
C SER A 79 -1.65 3.38 -13.91
N ALA A 80 -0.53 3.20 -13.21
CA ALA A 80 -0.35 3.70 -11.83
C ALA A 80 -0.34 5.23 -11.69
N LYS A 81 -0.11 6.00 -12.75
CA LYS A 81 -0.25 7.46 -12.68
C LYS A 81 -1.72 7.90 -12.62
N LEU A 82 -2.61 7.08 -13.18
CA LEU A 82 -4.05 7.32 -13.19
C LEU A 82 -4.69 6.74 -11.92
N GLU A 83 -4.32 5.52 -11.55
CA GLU A 83 -4.85 4.81 -10.37
C GLU A 83 -3.70 4.29 -9.49
N PRO A 84 -3.06 5.16 -8.67
CA PRO A 84 -1.83 4.83 -7.93
C PRO A 84 -2.00 3.83 -6.78
N PHE A 85 -3.23 3.47 -6.43
CA PHE A 85 -3.53 2.60 -5.29
C PHE A 85 -4.30 1.33 -5.66
N ASP A 86 -4.53 1.09 -6.95
CA ASP A 86 -5.17 -0.14 -7.43
C ASP A 86 -4.25 -1.35 -7.21
N SER A 87 -4.75 -2.39 -6.54
CA SER A 87 -3.94 -3.53 -6.12
C SER A 87 -3.35 -4.32 -7.29
N ASP A 88 -4.10 -4.52 -8.38
CA ASP A 88 -3.63 -5.26 -9.55
C ASP A 88 -2.47 -4.51 -10.23
N ILE A 89 -2.60 -3.20 -10.40
CA ILE A 89 -1.54 -2.34 -10.93
C ILE A 89 -0.29 -2.42 -10.03
N GLN A 90 -0.46 -2.27 -8.71
CA GLN A 90 0.66 -2.29 -7.78
C GLN A 90 1.33 -3.68 -7.71
N TYR A 91 0.57 -4.77 -7.76
CA TYR A 91 1.12 -6.12 -7.82
C TYR A 91 1.98 -6.31 -9.06
N ASN A 92 1.45 -5.94 -10.22
CA ASN A 92 2.14 -6.07 -11.51
C ASN A 92 3.42 -5.23 -11.55
N LEU A 93 3.40 -4.02 -11.00
CA LEU A 93 4.62 -3.22 -10.84
C LEU A 93 5.62 -3.86 -9.87
N GLY A 94 5.15 -4.46 -8.78
CA GLY A 94 5.98 -5.25 -7.87
C GLY A 94 6.70 -6.38 -8.59
N VAL A 95 5.96 -7.14 -9.40
CA VAL A 95 6.49 -8.24 -10.25
C VAL A 95 7.49 -7.71 -11.29
N TYR A 96 7.17 -6.62 -11.97
CA TYR A 96 8.07 -5.98 -12.95
C TYR A 96 9.39 -5.55 -12.31
N TYR A 97 9.35 -4.84 -11.18
CA TYR A 97 10.57 -4.41 -10.50
C TYR A 97 11.36 -5.57 -9.90
N LEU A 98 10.69 -6.63 -9.43
CA LEU A 98 11.34 -7.82 -8.88
C LEU A 98 12.10 -8.60 -9.97
N ASN A 99 11.44 -8.86 -11.10
CA ASN A 99 11.92 -9.83 -12.08
C ASN A 99 12.66 -9.20 -13.25
N THR A 100 12.25 -8.00 -13.69
CA THR A 100 12.78 -7.36 -14.90
C THR A 100 13.84 -6.32 -14.55
N GLU A 101 13.50 -5.31 -13.75
CA GLU A 101 14.45 -4.26 -13.35
C GLU A 101 15.41 -4.72 -12.25
N ARG A 102 15.04 -5.78 -11.50
CA ARG A 102 15.77 -6.30 -10.32
C ARG A 102 15.99 -5.24 -9.25
N ASP A 103 15.06 -4.30 -9.15
CA ASP A 103 15.02 -3.24 -8.14
C ASP A 103 14.17 -3.73 -6.97
N LEU A 104 14.83 -4.37 -6.00
CA LEU A 104 14.16 -5.01 -4.87
C LEU A 104 13.48 -4.00 -3.92
N ASP A 105 13.96 -2.76 -3.89
CA ASP A 105 13.39 -1.73 -3.02
C ASP A 105 12.09 -1.18 -3.63
N LYS A 106 12.05 -0.96 -4.95
CA LYS A 106 10.80 -0.67 -5.66
C LYS A 106 9.86 -1.86 -5.68
N ALA A 107 10.35 -3.08 -5.90
CA ALA A 107 9.52 -4.28 -5.85
C ALA A 107 8.78 -4.36 -4.52
N ARG A 108 9.50 -4.20 -3.41
CA ARG A 108 8.91 -4.17 -2.08
C ARG A 108 7.93 -3.01 -1.91
N TYR A 109 8.27 -1.81 -2.37
CA TYR A 109 7.37 -0.66 -2.33
C TYR A 109 6.02 -1.00 -2.98
N TYR A 110 6.04 -1.50 -4.22
CA TYR A 110 4.82 -1.83 -4.96
C TYR A 110 4.04 -2.99 -4.35
N PHE A 111 4.71 -4.06 -3.91
CA PHE A 111 4.03 -5.14 -3.16
C PHE A 111 3.43 -4.65 -1.83
N SER A 112 4.06 -3.69 -1.15
CA SER A 112 3.49 -3.07 0.04
C SER A 112 2.21 -2.28 -0.28
N GLN A 113 2.17 -1.59 -1.42
CA GLN A 113 0.96 -0.90 -1.86
C GLN A 113 -0.15 -1.89 -2.26
N CYS A 114 0.19 -3.01 -2.90
CA CYS A 114 -0.81 -4.03 -3.20
C CYS A 114 -1.38 -4.70 -1.93
N SER A 115 -0.53 -4.96 -0.94
CA SER A 115 -0.90 -5.70 0.29
C SER A 115 -2.00 -5.05 1.12
N TRP A 116 -2.38 -3.81 0.81
CA TRP A 116 -3.51 -3.13 1.43
C TRP A 116 -4.86 -3.75 1.05
N GLN A 117 -5.01 -4.28 -0.17
CA GLN A 117 -6.28 -4.82 -0.68
C GLN A 117 -6.19 -6.32 -0.99
N ASP A 118 -4.98 -6.83 -1.25
CA ASP A 118 -4.76 -8.23 -1.61
C ASP A 118 -3.83 -8.95 -0.61
N ALA A 119 -4.35 -10.01 0.00
CA ALA A 119 -3.62 -10.84 0.95
C ALA A 119 -2.45 -11.61 0.30
N GLU A 120 -2.51 -11.90 -1.00
CA GLU A 120 -1.40 -12.56 -1.72
C GLU A 120 -0.16 -11.68 -1.73
N CYS A 121 -0.33 -10.36 -1.88
CA CYS A 121 0.76 -9.39 -1.82
C CYS A 121 1.44 -9.36 -0.44
N ALA A 122 0.69 -9.55 0.66
CA ALA A 122 1.28 -9.69 1.98
C ALA A 122 2.14 -10.96 2.12
N SER A 123 1.74 -12.05 1.46
CA SER A 123 2.54 -13.29 1.40
C SER A 123 3.86 -13.06 0.66
N VAL A 124 3.84 -12.34 -0.48
CA VAL A 124 5.06 -12.00 -1.23
C VAL A 124 6.05 -11.20 -0.37
N LEU A 125 5.57 -10.26 0.44
CA LEU A 125 6.42 -9.46 1.35
C LEU A 125 7.10 -10.28 2.45
N SER A 126 6.59 -11.47 2.75
CA SER A 126 7.24 -12.41 3.68
C SER A 126 8.46 -13.12 3.09
N HIS A 127 8.73 -12.93 1.79
CA HIS A 127 9.89 -13.53 1.14
C HIS A 127 11.21 -12.95 1.67
N PRO A 128 12.23 -13.78 1.98
CA PRO A 128 13.50 -13.32 2.56
C PRO A 128 14.22 -12.23 1.76
N LEU A 129 14.05 -12.20 0.43
CA LEU A 129 14.65 -11.17 -0.43
C LEU A 129 14.09 -9.75 -0.20
N LEU A 130 12.85 -9.66 0.30
CA LEU A 130 12.13 -8.40 0.51
C LEU A 130 12.10 -7.98 1.98
N ILE A 131 12.33 -8.92 2.91
CA ILE A 131 12.42 -8.60 4.34
C ILE A 131 13.64 -7.70 4.61
N GLY A 132 13.41 -6.55 5.27
CA GLY A 132 14.47 -5.64 5.70
C GLY A 132 14.91 -4.59 4.68
N ARG A 133 14.26 -4.51 3.52
CA ARG A 133 14.46 -3.41 2.55
C ARG A 133 13.51 -2.26 2.89
N SER A 134 14.01 -1.03 2.89
CA SER A 134 13.17 0.15 3.16
C SER A 134 12.80 0.85 1.85
N ALA A 135 11.51 1.16 1.68
CA ALA A 135 11.01 1.94 0.55
C ALA A 135 11.15 3.46 0.80
N GLU A 136 12.01 3.85 1.75
CA GLU A 136 11.71 4.95 2.66
C GLU A 136 12.32 6.30 2.26
N GLN A 137 13.53 6.35 1.69
CA GLN A 137 14.29 7.60 1.75
C GLN A 137 13.66 8.75 0.94
N ALA A 138 13.15 8.46 -0.26
CA ALA A 138 12.51 9.47 -1.11
C ALA A 138 11.09 9.83 -0.66
N HIS A 139 10.34 8.84 -0.16
CA HIS A 139 8.95 9.03 0.29
C HIS A 139 8.88 9.87 1.56
N TRP A 140 9.79 9.63 2.52
CA TRP A 140 9.90 10.46 3.73
C TRP A 140 10.37 11.87 3.44
N GLN A 141 11.24 12.07 2.45
CA GLN A 141 11.64 13.41 2.03
C GLN A 141 10.46 14.19 1.45
N ALA A 142 9.63 13.56 0.63
CA ALA A 142 8.42 14.17 0.08
C ALA A 142 7.37 14.50 1.16
N LEU A 143 7.12 13.57 2.09
CA LEU A 143 6.20 13.81 3.21
C LEU A 143 6.68 14.94 4.13
N ARG A 144 7.99 15.01 4.41
CA ARG A 144 8.58 16.07 5.26
C ARG A 144 8.53 17.45 4.64
N GLN A 145 8.49 17.54 3.31
CA GLN A 145 8.43 18.82 2.60
C GLN A 145 6.99 19.36 2.46
N GLY A 146 5.99 18.52 2.67
CA GLY A 146 4.58 18.93 2.67
C GLY A 146 4.17 19.63 3.97
N SER A 147 3.19 20.51 3.87
CA SER A 147 2.49 21.11 5.00
C SER A 147 1.82 20.05 5.88
N ALA A 148 1.49 20.40 7.13
CA ALA A 148 0.78 19.51 8.05
C ALA A 148 -0.56 18.99 7.48
N VAL A 149 -1.20 19.76 6.59
CA VAL A 149 -2.43 19.41 5.89
C VAL A 149 -2.16 18.37 4.79
N GLU A 150 -1.10 18.54 4.01
CA GLU A 150 -0.71 17.58 2.96
C GLU A 150 -0.23 16.26 3.56
N GLN A 151 0.55 16.32 4.63
CA GLN A 151 0.92 15.13 5.41
C GLN A 151 -0.33 14.40 5.93
N ARG A 152 -1.30 15.16 6.48
CA ARG A 152 -2.57 14.62 6.96
C ARG A 152 -3.37 13.97 5.83
N HIS A 153 -3.49 14.59 4.65
CA HIS A 153 -4.21 14.02 3.52
C HIS A 153 -3.55 12.75 2.98
N LEU A 154 -2.22 12.72 2.87
CA LEU A 154 -1.49 11.53 2.41
C LEU A 154 -1.63 10.36 3.41
N LEU A 155 -1.62 10.67 4.72
CA LEU A 155 -1.85 9.68 5.77
C LEU A 155 -3.33 9.25 5.85
N GLN A 156 -4.28 10.15 5.60
CA GLN A 156 -5.73 9.89 5.56
C GLN A 156 -6.13 9.02 4.38
N ALA A 157 -5.62 9.37 3.19
CA ALA A 157 -5.83 8.58 1.98
C ALA A 157 -5.26 7.16 2.12
N ARG A 158 -4.21 6.97 2.94
CA ARG A 158 -3.74 5.62 3.31
C ARG A 158 -4.65 4.94 4.33
N ALA A 159 -5.08 5.68 5.36
CA ALA A 159 -5.91 5.16 6.45
C ALA A 159 -7.33 4.74 6.01
N GLN A 160 -7.91 5.39 4.99
CA GLN A 160 -9.25 5.07 4.48
C GLN A 160 -9.35 3.70 3.79
N HIS A 161 -8.23 3.17 3.27
CA HIS A 161 -8.14 1.85 2.63
C HIS A 161 -7.65 0.76 3.60
N LEU A 162 -7.36 1.13 4.84
CA LEU A 162 -6.73 0.32 5.89
C LEU A 162 -7.74 -0.23 6.91
N LEU A 163 -8.97 0.26 6.90
CA LEU A 163 -9.98 0.00 7.92
C LEU A 163 -11.33 -0.33 7.27
N PRO A 164 -12.12 -1.26 7.85
CA PRO A 164 -13.48 -1.57 7.36
C PRO A 164 -14.47 -0.41 7.55
N GLU A 165 -14.11 0.59 8.36
CA GLU A 165 -14.77 1.90 8.39
C GLU A 165 -13.77 3.00 8.05
N PRO A 166 -14.18 4.04 7.33
CA PRO A 166 -13.29 5.15 6.97
C PRO A 166 -12.63 5.74 8.22
N ALA A 167 -11.29 5.71 8.28
CA ALA A 167 -10.53 6.53 9.23
C ALA A 167 -10.66 7.99 8.79
N TYR A 168 -11.72 8.62 9.26
CA TYR A 168 -11.76 10.07 9.32
C TYR A 168 -10.80 10.51 10.43
N PHE A 169 -9.95 11.49 10.13
CA PHE A 169 -9.43 12.38 11.16
C PHE A 169 -10.60 13.23 11.64
N ASP A 170 -11.52 12.60 12.35
CA ASP A 170 -12.70 13.21 12.94
C ASP A 170 -12.38 13.68 14.37
N ASP A 171 -13.35 14.34 14.98
CA ASP A 171 -13.26 14.81 16.36
C ASP A 171 -13.02 13.65 17.36
N GLN A 172 -13.25 12.39 16.97
CA GLN A 172 -13.06 11.23 17.84
C GLN A 172 -11.60 10.80 17.99
N THR A 173 -10.71 11.12 17.05
CA THR A 173 -9.27 10.78 17.15
C THR A 173 -8.36 12.00 17.33
N ALA A 174 -8.96 13.19 17.39
CA ALA A 174 -8.26 14.47 17.53
C ALA A 174 -7.38 14.60 18.79
N GLU A 175 -7.65 13.80 19.83
CA GLU A 175 -6.86 13.82 21.08
C GLU A 175 -5.59 12.95 21.03
N ILE A 176 -5.39 12.16 19.96
CA ILE A 176 -4.19 11.33 19.79
C ILE A 176 -3.05 12.20 19.26
N VAL A 177 -2.00 12.37 20.07
CA VAL A 177 -0.82 13.17 19.71
C VAL A 177 0.35 12.25 19.40
N LEU A 178 0.96 12.44 18.22
CA LEU A 178 2.16 11.74 17.79
C LEU A 178 3.39 12.63 17.95
N THR A 179 4.44 12.09 18.58
CA THR A 179 5.71 12.79 18.77
C THR A 179 6.86 11.90 18.34
N THR A 180 7.85 12.49 17.67
CA THR A 180 9.07 11.78 17.24
C THR A 180 10.30 12.41 17.89
N ARG A 181 11.26 11.59 18.29
CA ARG A 181 12.59 12.03 18.74
C ARG A 181 13.65 11.54 17.76
N TRP A 182 14.60 12.42 17.49
CA TRP A 182 15.73 12.22 16.59
C TRP A 182 17.02 12.61 17.34
N ASP A 183 18.14 12.02 16.98
CA ASP A 183 19.44 12.40 17.52
C ASP A 183 20.06 13.60 16.76
N GLU A 184 21.18 14.10 17.26
CA GLU A 184 21.91 15.22 16.65
C GLU A 184 22.45 14.92 15.24
N GLY A 185 22.55 13.63 14.88
CA GLY A 185 22.96 13.15 13.56
C GLY A 185 21.79 12.96 12.59
N GLY A 186 20.56 13.27 12.99
CA GLY A 186 19.35 13.10 12.18
C GLY A 186 18.86 11.66 12.05
N GLN A 187 19.35 10.74 12.90
CA GLN A 187 18.82 9.38 13.00
C GLN A 187 17.62 9.35 13.94
N TRP A 188 16.64 8.52 13.60
CA TRP A 188 15.44 8.36 14.41
C TRP A 188 15.74 7.60 15.71
N GLN A 189 15.19 8.09 16.83
CA GLN A 189 15.35 7.48 18.16
C GLN A 189 14.05 6.87 18.69
N SER A 190 12.93 7.61 18.61
CA SER A 190 11.64 7.10 19.09
C SER A 190 10.45 7.77 18.45
N ILE A 191 9.31 7.08 18.46
CA ILE A 191 8.00 7.64 18.13
C ILE A 191 7.02 7.23 19.23
N THR A 192 6.20 8.19 19.67
CA THR A 192 5.26 8.02 20.76
C THR A 192 3.89 8.53 20.36
N ALA A 193 2.86 7.73 20.62
CA ALA A 193 1.46 8.14 20.52
C ALA A 193 0.95 8.29 21.94
N THR A 194 0.39 9.45 22.25
CA THR A 194 -0.19 9.75 23.56
C THR A 194 -1.67 10.08 23.43
N THR A 195 -2.47 9.62 24.39
CA THR A 195 -3.88 9.98 24.54
C THR A 195 -4.24 10.18 26.01
N THR A 196 -5.25 11.01 26.26
CA THR A 196 -5.84 11.26 27.59
C THR A 196 -6.94 10.28 27.95
N SER A 197 -7.44 9.49 26.99
CA SER A 197 -8.52 8.52 27.23
C SER A 197 -8.00 7.08 27.19
N PRO A 198 -8.23 6.27 28.25
CA PRO A 198 -7.94 4.84 28.23
C PRO A 198 -8.65 4.11 27.08
N ALA A 199 -9.88 4.53 26.74
CA ALA A 199 -10.66 3.94 25.66
C ALA A 199 -10.07 4.22 24.26
N GLN A 200 -9.28 5.28 24.13
CA GLN A 200 -8.58 5.60 22.89
C GLN A 200 -7.17 5.02 22.84
N LEU A 201 -6.66 4.42 23.92
CA LEU A 201 -5.31 3.86 23.94
C LEU A 201 -5.13 2.77 22.89
N GLU A 202 -6.11 1.86 22.75
CA GLU A 202 -6.05 0.83 21.73
C GLU A 202 -6.02 1.44 20.32
N LYS A 203 -6.78 2.50 20.07
CA LYS A 203 -6.76 3.24 18.80
C LYS A 203 -5.42 3.96 18.58
N ALA A 204 -4.86 4.60 19.61
CA ALA A 204 -3.57 5.30 19.57
C ALA A 204 -2.38 4.34 19.37
N CYS A 205 -2.39 3.19 20.05
CA CYS A 205 -1.41 2.13 19.86
C CYS A 205 -1.60 1.44 18.51
N GLY A 206 -2.84 1.27 18.06
CA GLY A 206 -3.19 0.80 16.73
C GLY A 206 -2.72 1.76 15.65
N TRP A 207 -2.78 3.07 15.88
CA TRP A 207 -2.27 4.13 14.99
C TRP A 207 -0.75 4.17 14.98
N LEU A 208 -0.10 4.17 16.14
CA LEU A 208 1.36 4.15 16.24
C LEU A 208 1.92 2.89 15.58
N ASN A 209 1.28 1.75 15.83
CA ASN A 209 1.54 0.54 15.08
C ASN A 209 1.30 0.85 13.60
N ARG A 210 0.09 1.09 13.13
CA ARG A 210 -0.19 1.35 11.70
C ARG A 210 0.76 2.36 11.01
N LEU A 211 1.24 3.40 11.68
CA LEU A 211 2.22 4.38 11.20
C LEU A 211 3.66 3.85 11.15
N ILE A 212 4.13 3.16 12.20
CA ILE A 212 5.39 2.39 12.17
C ILE A 212 5.28 1.21 11.17
N TRP A 213 4.06 0.76 10.90
CA TRP A 213 3.75 -0.42 10.10
C TRP A 213 3.56 -0.10 8.62
N VAL A 214 3.36 1.17 8.25
CA VAL A 214 3.57 1.64 6.87
C VAL A 214 5.04 1.41 6.44
N ASP A 215 5.99 1.31 7.39
CA ASP A 215 7.39 1.00 7.08
C ASP A 215 7.76 -0.50 7.09
N THR A 216 7.01 -1.36 7.78
CA THR A 216 7.52 -2.71 8.08
C THR A 216 6.48 -3.82 7.97
N PHE A 217 5.93 -4.07 6.78
CA PHE A 217 5.37 -5.41 6.51
C PHE A 217 6.51 -6.42 6.33
N SER A 218 7.01 -6.93 7.45
CA SER A 218 7.71 -8.21 7.55
C SER A 218 6.85 -9.15 8.39
N GLY A 219 6.88 -10.46 8.12
CA GLY A 219 6.03 -11.46 8.79
C GLY A 219 6.07 -11.47 10.33
N ALA A 220 7.04 -10.80 10.94
CA ALA A 220 7.14 -10.67 12.40
C ALA A 220 6.17 -9.67 13.05
N ASN A 221 5.58 -8.77 12.26
CA ASN A 221 4.67 -7.78 12.81
C ASN A 221 3.29 -8.39 13.07
N ALA A 222 2.81 -9.34 12.28
CA ALA A 222 1.58 -10.08 12.58
C ALA A 222 1.63 -10.76 13.97
N GLU A 223 2.76 -11.35 14.34
CA GLU A 223 2.97 -11.97 15.66
C GLU A 223 2.97 -10.95 16.81
N THR A 224 3.56 -9.77 16.56
CA THR A 224 3.57 -8.64 17.52
C THR A 224 2.17 -8.03 17.70
N TYR A 225 1.46 -7.83 16.59
CA TYR A 225 0.01 -7.77 16.42
C TYR A 225 -0.77 -8.56 17.46
N LEU A 226 -0.74 -9.87 17.24
CA LEU A 226 -1.49 -10.84 18.00
C LEU A 226 -1.08 -10.82 19.48
N LYS A 227 0.22 -10.70 19.78
CA LYS A 227 0.73 -10.62 21.16
C LYS A 227 0.24 -9.36 21.91
N LEU A 228 0.20 -8.19 21.26
CA LEU A 228 -0.27 -6.97 21.89
C LEU A 228 -1.78 -7.01 22.12
N ASN A 229 -2.55 -7.41 21.11
CA ASN A 229 -4.00 -7.51 21.18
C ASN A 229 -4.43 -8.52 22.27
N VAL A 230 -3.76 -9.68 22.34
CA VAL A 230 -3.95 -10.67 23.40
C VAL A 230 -3.63 -10.11 24.78
N LYS A 231 -2.59 -9.28 24.93
CA LYS A 231 -2.19 -8.73 26.24
C LYS A 231 -3.09 -7.59 26.71
N LEU A 232 -3.54 -6.71 25.81
CA LEU A 232 -4.42 -5.59 26.15
C LEU A 232 -5.85 -6.04 26.49
N ASN A 233 -6.33 -7.11 25.86
CA ASN A 233 -7.66 -7.66 26.11
C ASN A 233 -7.73 -8.60 27.33
N GLN A 234 -6.67 -8.69 28.14
CA GLN A 234 -6.71 -9.41 29.41
C GLN A 234 -7.37 -8.55 30.49
N PRO A 235 -8.28 -9.11 31.32
CA PRO A 235 -8.95 -8.37 32.40
C PRO A 235 -8.02 -7.75 33.44
N GLN A 236 -6.75 -8.18 33.48
CA GLN A 236 -5.73 -7.79 34.48
C GLN A 236 -4.42 -7.32 33.84
N ALA A 237 -4.45 -6.71 32.66
CA ALA A 237 -3.23 -6.19 32.04
C ALA A 237 -2.57 -5.11 32.93
N ILE A 238 -1.43 -5.43 33.56
CA ILE A 238 -0.66 -4.49 34.39
C ILE A 238 0.35 -3.75 33.50
N LEU A 239 0.29 -2.42 33.51
CA LEU A 239 1.25 -1.57 32.82
C LEU A 239 2.53 -1.34 33.66
N PRO A 240 3.70 -1.13 33.03
CA PRO A 240 3.91 -1.09 31.58
C PRO A 240 4.05 -2.47 30.94
N ILE A 241 3.45 -2.63 29.76
CA ILE A 241 3.70 -3.80 28.91
C ILE A 241 4.86 -3.46 27.99
N SER A 242 5.90 -4.29 27.98
CA SER A 242 7.02 -4.11 27.05
C SER A 242 7.42 -5.40 26.36
N TRP A 243 7.98 -5.26 25.16
CA TRP A 243 8.60 -6.36 24.43
C TRP A 243 9.68 -5.82 23.49
N GLN A 244 10.53 -6.73 23.03
CA GLN A 244 11.59 -6.43 22.07
C GLN A 244 11.39 -7.24 20.81
N TYR A 245 11.70 -6.63 19.67
CA TYR A 245 11.79 -7.31 18.39
C TYR A 245 12.90 -6.66 17.58
N ARG A 246 13.93 -7.45 17.21
CA ARG A 246 15.17 -6.95 16.60
C ARG A 246 15.80 -5.82 17.45
N GLU A 247 16.11 -4.69 16.83
CA GLU A 247 16.71 -3.49 17.45
C GLU A 247 15.65 -2.54 18.03
N MET A 248 14.38 -2.97 18.08
CA MET A 248 13.26 -2.16 18.50
C MET A 248 12.73 -2.62 19.86
N ARG A 249 12.50 -1.67 20.75
CA ARG A 249 11.82 -1.88 22.03
C ARG A 249 10.46 -1.19 21.99
N TYR A 250 9.41 -1.95 22.22
CA TYR A 250 8.04 -1.48 22.26
C TYR A 250 7.58 -1.41 23.72
N GLN A 251 6.85 -0.36 24.07
CA GLN A 251 6.31 -0.17 25.41
C GLN A 251 4.93 0.49 25.37
N VAL A 252 3.99 -0.07 26.10
CA VAL A 252 2.72 0.57 26.46
C VAL A 252 2.80 0.93 27.94
N SER A 253 2.46 2.16 28.29
CA SER A 253 2.49 2.62 29.68
C SER A 253 1.46 3.72 29.93
N GLU A 254 1.22 4.00 31.20
CA GLU A 254 0.39 5.10 31.67
C GLU A 254 1.25 5.95 32.59
N GLN A 255 1.22 7.27 32.40
CA GLN A 255 1.95 8.24 33.20
C GLN A 255 1.08 9.48 33.40
N HIS A 256 0.77 9.79 34.66
CA HIS A 256 0.07 11.01 35.08
C HIS A 256 -1.28 11.24 34.36
N GLY A 257 -2.08 10.19 34.18
CA GLY A 257 -3.36 10.22 33.49
C GLY A 257 -3.26 10.19 31.96
N ARG A 258 -2.05 10.04 31.41
CA ARG A 258 -1.83 9.92 29.96
C ARG A 258 -1.33 8.54 29.62
N TRP A 259 -1.97 7.93 28.65
CA TRP A 259 -1.57 6.64 28.13
C TRP A 259 -0.67 6.84 26.92
N GLN A 260 0.38 6.05 26.86
CA GLN A 260 1.39 6.17 25.83
C GLN A 260 1.79 4.81 25.27
N CYS A 261 1.91 4.78 23.95
CA CYS A 261 2.57 3.73 23.21
C CYS A 261 3.86 4.30 22.63
N GLU A 262 4.99 3.69 22.95
CA GLU A 262 6.33 4.13 22.56
C GLU A 262 7.05 2.99 21.84
N VAL A 263 7.74 3.35 20.75
CA VAL A 263 8.73 2.47 20.12
C VAL A 263 10.06 3.18 20.06
N VAL A 264 11.10 2.51 20.55
CA VAL A 264 12.46 3.05 20.68
C VAL A 264 13.42 2.21 19.85
N HIS A 265 14.21 2.88 19.01
CA HIS A 265 15.37 2.30 18.35
C HIS A 265 16.50 2.11 19.36
N ARG A 266 17.05 0.91 19.45
CA ARG A 266 18.28 0.62 20.17
C ARG A 266 19.26 -0.08 19.23
N PRO A 267 20.03 0.66 18.42
CA PRO A 267 21.10 0.08 17.64
C PRO A 267 22.12 -0.56 18.60
N ARG A 268 22.65 -1.73 18.24
CA ARG A 268 23.72 -2.39 18.98
C ARG A 268 25.04 -1.63 18.88
#